data_AF-A0A2E6TQQ0-F1
#
_entry.id   AF-A0A2E6TQQ0-F1
#
_cell.length_a   1.000
_cell.length_b   1.000
_cell.length_c   1.000
_cell.angle_alpha   90.00
_cell.angle_beta   90.00
_cell.angle_gamma   90.00
#
_symmetry.space_group_name_H-M   'P 1'
#
loop_
_entity.id
_entity.type
_entity.pdbx_description
1 polymer ?
#
loop_
_entity_poly.entity_id
_entity_poly.type
_entity_poly.pdbx_seq_one_letter_code
_entity_poly.pdbx_strand_id
1 'polypeptide(L)'
;MPTEKKRINIIPDNLRSLTGQSDFVPSLYTGNKLAEKDPQKYSRIVLALGEGKPVTRIAKDEKCSPDTVMAIAKREKQSIDAENELTAGLTAYAAQACVMKLIEKLEADQIPVGVLPIETGILIDKARANSGEATAVIEHRIVSIRILDHSGLKYFYRDFYIGRIFQNYLQGLAVISSAAL
;
A
#
# COMPACT_ATOMS: atom_id res chain seq x y z
N MET A 1 -45.34 -11.02 12.98
CA MET A 1 -45.72 -12.04 11.97
C MET A 1 -44.57 -12.20 10.98
N PRO A 2 -43.97 -13.38 10.84
CA PRO A 2 -43.01 -13.66 9.78
C PRO A 2 -43.77 -13.87 8.47
N THR A 3 -43.41 -13.15 7.40
CA THR A 3 -44.04 -13.28 6.08
C THR A 3 -43.12 -14.04 5.12
N GLU A 4 -43.67 -15.02 4.40
CA GLU A 4 -42.95 -15.92 3.48
C GLU A 4 -42.45 -15.25 2.20
N LYS A 5 -42.93 -14.03 1.89
CA LYS A 5 -42.55 -13.31 0.68
C LYS A 5 -41.26 -12.53 0.88
N LYS A 6 -40.33 -12.66 -0.07
CA LYS A 6 -39.05 -11.94 -0.09
C LYS A 6 -39.31 -10.44 -0.12
N ARG A 7 -38.88 -9.72 0.92
CA ARG A 7 -38.99 -8.26 0.96
C ARG A 7 -38.11 -7.65 -0.11
N ILE A 8 -38.69 -6.79 -0.93
CA ILE A 8 -37.97 -5.99 -1.92
C ILE A 8 -37.84 -4.59 -1.31
N ASN A 9 -36.61 -4.17 -1.03
CA ASN A 9 -36.34 -2.80 -0.62
C ASN A 9 -36.41 -1.91 -1.87
N ILE A 10 -37.55 -1.28 -2.08
CA ILE A 10 -37.71 -0.24 -3.09
C ILE A 10 -37.22 1.05 -2.45
N ILE A 11 -36.08 1.56 -2.90
CA ILE A 11 -35.58 2.87 -2.51
C ILE A 11 -36.20 3.86 -3.51
N PRO A 12 -37.17 4.70 -3.11
CA PRO A 12 -37.79 5.66 -4.01
C PRO A 12 -36.82 6.82 -4.33
N ASP A 13 -36.50 7.00 -5.61
CA ASP A 13 -35.56 8.01 -6.13
C ASP A 13 -36.04 9.47 -5.99
N ASN A 14 -37.30 9.68 -5.64
CA ASN A 14 -37.98 10.97 -5.62
C ASN A 14 -38.23 11.53 -4.22
N LEU A 15 -37.65 10.94 -3.18
CA LEU A 15 -37.70 11.53 -1.85
C LEU A 15 -36.73 12.70 -1.74
N ARG A 16 -37.26 13.84 -1.26
CA ARG A 16 -36.41 14.98 -0.88
C ARG A 16 -35.59 14.58 0.35
N SER A 17 -34.32 14.99 0.38
CA SER A 17 -33.48 14.82 1.59
C SER A 17 -34.22 15.39 2.80
N LEU A 18 -34.36 14.58 3.85
CA LEU A 18 -34.98 15.00 5.11
C LEU A 18 -34.08 15.98 5.89
N THR A 19 -32.79 15.97 5.59
CA THR A 19 -31.80 16.90 6.15
C THR A 19 -31.57 18.07 5.20
N GLY A 20 -31.75 19.28 5.72
CA GLY A 20 -31.42 20.53 5.05
C GLY A 20 -29.97 20.92 5.27
N GLN A 21 -29.42 21.82 4.44
CA GLN A 21 -28.06 22.34 4.64
C GLN A 21 -27.88 23.04 6.01
N SER A 22 -28.97 23.51 6.62
CA SER A 22 -29.00 24.12 7.96
C SER A 22 -28.80 23.12 9.11
N ASP A 23 -28.98 21.82 8.88
CA ASP A 23 -28.84 20.79 9.92
C ASP A 23 -27.38 20.34 10.07
N PHE A 24 -26.51 20.78 9.16
CA PHE A 24 -25.07 20.52 9.21
C PHE A 24 -24.37 21.63 9.97
N VAL A 25 -23.98 21.35 11.21
CA VAL A 25 -22.94 22.15 11.87
C VAL A 25 -21.63 21.79 11.18
N PRO A 26 -20.96 22.71 10.46
CA PRO A 26 -19.68 22.38 9.87
C PRO A 26 -18.70 22.03 11.00
N SER A 27 -17.95 20.93 10.85
CA SER A 27 -16.86 20.53 11.76
C SER A 27 -15.64 21.45 11.61
N LEU A 28 -15.88 22.73 11.40
CA LEU A 28 -14.92 23.79 11.48
C LEU A 28 -14.38 23.79 12.92
N TYR A 29 -13.06 23.90 13.08
CA TYR A 29 -12.34 24.25 14.32
C TYR A 29 -11.69 23.17 15.19
N THR A 30 -11.76 21.86 14.95
CA THR A 30 -11.01 20.93 15.83
C THR A 30 -9.49 21.10 15.68
N GLY A 31 -8.99 21.26 14.44
CA GLY A 31 -7.56 21.49 14.18
C GLY A 31 -7.04 22.83 14.72
N ASN A 32 -7.82 23.91 14.59
CA ASN A 32 -7.44 25.24 15.09
C ASN A 32 -7.40 25.27 16.62
N LYS A 33 -8.43 24.69 17.27
CA LYS A 33 -8.46 24.57 18.73
C LYS A 33 -7.31 23.73 19.25
N LEU A 34 -6.86 22.73 18.50
CA LEU A 34 -5.68 21.94 18.86
C LEU A 34 -4.40 22.77 18.78
N ALA A 35 -4.22 23.55 17.70
CA ALA A 35 -3.08 24.45 17.56
C ALA A 35 -3.03 25.53 18.66
N GLU A 36 -4.19 26.06 19.07
CA GLU A 36 -4.29 27.06 20.14
C GLU A 36 -4.08 26.48 21.54
N LYS A 37 -4.64 25.30 21.84
CA LYS A 37 -4.56 24.70 23.18
C LYS A 37 -3.28 23.92 23.43
N ASP A 38 -2.77 23.22 22.42
CA ASP A 38 -1.60 22.36 22.52
C ASP A 38 -0.79 22.42 21.20
N PRO A 39 -0.05 23.52 20.99
CA PRO A 39 0.75 23.70 19.78
C PRO A 39 1.83 22.62 19.61
N GLN A 40 2.36 22.06 20.71
CA GLN A 40 3.38 21.00 20.64
C GLN A 40 2.79 19.71 20.06
N LYS A 41 1.59 19.31 20.50
CA LYS A 41 0.88 18.16 19.92
C LYS A 41 0.56 18.40 18.45
N TYR A 42 0.13 19.60 18.09
CA TYR A 42 -0.11 19.95 16.69
C TYR A 42 1.16 19.76 15.84
N SER A 43 2.30 20.30 16.27
CA SER A 43 3.57 20.15 15.56
C SER A 43 4.01 18.70 15.42
N ARG A 44 3.84 17.86 16.45
CA ARG A 44 4.16 16.42 16.37
C ARG A 44 3.28 15.69 15.35
N ILE A 45 1.99 16.04 15.27
CA ILE A 45 1.08 15.46 14.26
C ILE A 45 1.53 15.86 12.85
N VAL A 46 1.90 17.12 12.63
CA VAL A 46 2.37 17.60 11.31
C VAL A 46 3.66 16.91 10.91
N LEU A 47 4.63 16.80 11.82
CA LEU A 47 5.88 16.05 11.57
C LEU A 47 5.61 14.58 11.28
N ALA A 48 4.78 13.91 12.08
CA ALA A 48 4.43 12.51 11.87
C ALA A 48 3.73 12.27 10.53
N LEU A 49 2.94 13.23 10.05
CA LEU A 49 2.33 13.20 8.72
C LEU A 49 3.38 13.40 7.61
N GLY A 50 4.37 14.28 7.81
CA GLY A 50 5.52 14.47 6.92
C GLY A 50 6.48 13.29 6.86
N GLU A 51 6.55 12.49 7.93
CA GLU A 51 7.28 11.21 7.95
C GLU A 51 6.52 10.05 7.27
N GLY A 52 5.28 10.30 6.83
CA GLY A 52 4.42 9.28 6.21
C GLY A 52 3.80 8.27 7.19
N LYS A 53 3.72 8.57 8.49
CA LYS A 53 3.03 7.68 9.46
C LYS A 53 1.53 7.60 9.14
N PRO A 54 0.91 6.41 9.27
CA PRO A 54 -0.51 6.26 8.96
C PRO A 54 -1.38 7.00 9.98
N VAL A 55 -2.44 7.66 9.50
CA VAL A 55 -3.39 8.46 10.29
C VAL A 55 -3.90 7.72 11.53
N THR A 56 -4.20 6.42 11.40
CA THR A 56 -4.71 5.59 12.49
C THR A 56 -3.69 5.36 13.61
N ARG A 57 -2.38 5.36 13.30
CA ARG A 57 -1.31 5.25 14.30
C ARG A 57 -1.09 6.60 14.98
N ILE A 58 -1.01 7.68 14.21
CA ILE A 58 -0.88 9.05 14.76
C ILE A 58 -2.04 9.37 15.72
N ALA A 59 -3.26 9.02 15.35
CA ALA A 59 -4.44 9.20 16.19
C ALA A 59 -4.35 8.48 17.55
N LYS A 60 -3.79 7.26 17.56
CA LYS A 60 -3.57 6.48 18.79
C LYS A 60 -2.48 7.09 19.65
N ASP A 61 -1.35 7.45 19.04
CA ASP A 61 -0.16 7.95 19.74
C ASP A 61 -0.44 9.32 20.38
N GLU A 62 -1.07 10.23 19.65
CA GLU A 62 -1.37 11.59 20.11
C GLU A 62 -2.75 11.71 20.81
N LYS A 63 -3.46 10.59 20.96
CA LYS A 63 -4.77 10.48 21.62
C LYS A 63 -5.78 11.49 21.06
N CYS A 64 -5.92 11.53 19.74
CA CYS A 64 -6.84 12.41 19.03
C CYS A 64 -7.71 11.62 18.04
N SER A 65 -8.84 12.20 17.59
CA SER A 65 -9.69 11.55 16.59
C SER A 65 -8.96 11.49 15.23
N PRO A 66 -9.09 10.38 14.46
CA PRO A 66 -8.59 10.31 13.08
C PRO A 66 -9.05 11.47 12.20
N ASP A 67 -10.27 11.97 12.42
CA ASP A 67 -10.81 13.12 11.67
C ASP A 67 -10.05 14.41 11.96
N THR A 68 -9.53 14.55 13.19
CA THR A 68 -8.71 15.71 13.58
C THR A 68 -7.37 15.67 12.88
N VAL A 69 -6.72 14.51 12.82
CA VAL A 69 -5.47 14.31 12.07
C VAL A 69 -5.68 14.59 10.59
N MET A 70 -6.79 14.12 10.02
CA MET A 70 -7.12 14.35 8.61
C MET A 70 -7.44 15.82 8.30
N ALA A 71 -8.05 16.55 9.24
CA ALA A 71 -8.23 17.99 9.11
C ALA A 71 -6.89 18.74 9.10
N ILE A 72 -5.92 18.32 9.93
CA ILE A 72 -4.56 18.88 9.96
C ILE A 72 -3.83 18.57 8.65
N ALA A 73 -3.90 17.32 8.16
CA ALA A 73 -3.29 16.91 6.90
C ALA A 73 -3.78 17.74 5.70
N LYS A 74 -5.08 18.05 5.65
CA LYS A 74 -5.64 18.90 4.58
C LYS A 74 -5.16 20.35 4.67
N ARG A 75 -4.95 20.86 5.89
CA ARG A 75 -4.55 22.26 6.14
C ARG A 75 -3.07 22.48 5.86
N GLU A 76 -2.22 21.60 6.38
CA GLU A 76 -0.76 21.70 6.31
C GLU A 76 -0.19 20.97 5.10
N LYS A 77 -1.00 20.78 4.05
CA LYS A 77 -0.62 19.98 2.88
C LYS A 77 0.71 20.43 2.27
N GLN A 78 0.92 21.74 2.13
CA GLN A 78 2.16 22.28 1.55
C GLN A 78 3.39 21.93 2.39
N SER A 79 3.31 22.09 3.71
CA SER A 79 4.39 21.79 4.64
C SER A 79 4.70 20.29 4.67
N ILE A 80 3.66 19.45 4.66
CA ILE A 80 3.76 17.99 4.64
C ILE A 80 4.35 17.50 3.32
N ASP A 81 3.92 18.05 2.18
CA ASP A 81 4.43 17.70 0.86
C ASP A 81 5.93 18.05 0.74
N ALA A 82 6.33 19.23 1.26
CA ALA A 82 7.74 19.64 1.29
C ALA A 82 8.62 18.73 2.17
N GLU A 83 8.12 18.32 3.35
CA GLU A 83 8.85 17.41 4.24
C GLU A 83 8.98 16.00 3.64
N ASN A 84 7.92 15.52 2.98
CA ASN A 84 7.93 14.24 2.26
C ASN A 84 8.94 14.27 1.10
N GLU A 85 9.00 15.36 0.34
CA GLU A 85 9.96 15.55 -0.75
C GLU A 85 11.41 15.57 -0.22
N LEU A 86 11.66 16.31 0.87
CA LEU A 86 12.96 16.35 1.52
C LEU A 86 13.38 14.96 2.02
N THR A 87 12.47 14.26 2.69
CA THR A 87 12.69 12.90 3.22
C THR A 87 12.98 11.90 2.10
N ALA A 88 12.25 12.00 0.98
CA ALA A 88 12.51 11.19 -0.21
C ALA A 88 13.91 11.49 -0.78
N GLY A 89 14.29 12.77 -0.87
CA GLY A 89 15.62 13.19 -1.33
C GLY A 89 16.76 12.68 -0.45
N LEU A 90 16.62 12.81 0.87
CA LEU A 90 17.60 12.29 1.84
C LEU A 90 17.72 10.77 1.77
N THR A 91 16.60 10.07 1.60
CA THR A 91 16.58 8.62 1.44
C THR A 91 17.30 8.19 0.16
N ALA A 92 17.06 8.90 -0.95
CA ALA A 92 17.75 8.65 -2.22
C ALA A 92 19.26 8.89 -2.09
N TYR A 93 19.67 9.98 -1.43
CA TYR A 93 21.08 10.26 -1.16
C TYR A 93 21.73 9.17 -0.28
N ALA A 94 21.07 8.77 0.80
CA ALA A 94 21.56 7.70 1.67
C ALA A 94 21.70 6.37 0.93
N ALA A 95 20.76 6.04 0.04
CA ALA A 95 20.85 4.86 -0.81
C ALA A 95 22.07 4.92 -1.75
N GLN A 96 22.33 6.06 -2.39
CA GLN A 96 23.52 6.25 -3.23
C GLN A 96 24.82 6.09 -2.42
N ALA A 97 24.89 6.71 -1.23
CA ALA A 97 26.05 6.57 -0.35
C ALA A 97 26.28 5.12 0.10
N CYS A 98 25.20 4.38 0.37
CA CYS A 98 25.27 2.96 0.71
C CYS A 98 25.82 2.12 -0.46
N VAL A 99 25.36 2.38 -1.68
CA VAL A 99 25.87 1.69 -2.89
C VAL A 99 27.35 2.00 -3.12
N MET A 100 27.79 3.25 -2.96
CA MET A 100 29.21 3.60 -3.08
C MET A 100 30.07 2.85 -2.05
N LYS A 101 29.62 2.79 -0.79
CA LYS A 101 30.30 2.00 0.26
C LYS A 101 30.32 0.51 -0.02
N LEU A 102 29.29 -0.01 -0.68
CA LEU A 102 29.27 -1.40 -1.10
C LEU A 102 30.30 -1.68 -2.19
N ILE A 103 30.43 -0.78 -3.17
CA ILE A 103 31.44 -0.88 -4.23
C ILE A 103 32.86 -0.86 -3.63
N GLU A 104 33.15 0.10 -2.74
CA GLU A 104 34.44 0.16 -2.04
C GLU A 104 34.78 -1.16 -1.31
N LYS A 105 33.79 -1.76 -0.63
CA LYS A 105 33.97 -3.05 0.07
C LYS A 105 34.11 -4.24 -0.87
N LEU A 106 33.46 -4.20 -2.02
CA LEU A 106 33.56 -5.21 -3.05
C LEU A 106 34.96 -5.19 -3.69
N GLU A 107 35.48 -4.01 -4.03
CA GLU A 107 36.83 -3.84 -4.58
C GLU A 107 37.93 -4.24 -3.58
N ALA A 108 37.67 -4.06 -2.28
CA ALA A 108 38.58 -4.44 -1.20
C ALA A 108 38.46 -5.91 -0.76
N ASP A 109 37.68 -6.75 -1.46
CA ASP A 109 37.41 -8.16 -1.09
C ASP A 109 36.91 -8.36 0.36
N GLN A 110 36.18 -7.37 0.89
CA GLN A 110 35.67 -7.39 2.28
C GLN A 110 34.30 -8.06 2.42
N ILE A 111 33.70 -8.50 1.30
CA ILE A 111 32.39 -9.16 1.30
C ILE A 111 32.60 -10.67 1.20
N PRO A 112 32.08 -11.47 2.14
CA PRO A 112 32.19 -12.93 2.08
C PRO A 112 31.56 -13.50 0.80
N VAL A 113 32.27 -14.40 0.13
CA VAL A 113 31.85 -14.98 -1.17
C VAL A 113 30.47 -15.66 -1.11
N GLY A 114 30.11 -16.27 0.02
CA GLY A 114 28.80 -16.91 0.20
C GLY A 114 27.62 -15.95 0.30
N VAL A 115 27.85 -14.67 0.61
CA VAL A 115 26.80 -13.65 0.80
C VAL A 115 26.58 -12.81 -0.47
N LEU A 116 27.60 -12.72 -1.33
CA LEU A 116 27.54 -11.95 -2.58
C LEU A 116 26.31 -12.26 -3.45
N PRO A 117 25.96 -13.52 -3.76
CA PRO A 117 24.79 -13.80 -4.61
C PRO A 117 23.47 -13.32 -4.00
N ILE A 118 23.36 -13.33 -2.66
CA ILE A 118 22.15 -12.91 -1.94
C ILE A 118 22.01 -11.39 -2.01
N GLU A 119 23.06 -10.66 -1.65
CA GLU A 119 23.08 -9.19 -1.67
C GLU A 119 22.90 -8.64 -3.09
N THR A 120 23.58 -9.24 -4.08
CA THR A 120 23.43 -8.86 -5.48
C THR A 120 22.00 -9.12 -5.99
N GLY A 121 21.38 -10.24 -5.62
CA GLY A 121 19.99 -10.53 -5.98
C GLY A 121 19.00 -9.49 -5.42
N ILE A 122 19.15 -9.14 -4.14
CA ILE A 122 18.32 -8.10 -3.49
C ILE A 122 18.51 -6.74 -4.19
N LEU A 123 19.76 -6.36 -4.50
CA LEU A 123 20.07 -5.10 -5.18
C LEU A 123 19.44 -5.02 -6.57
N ILE A 124 19.53 -6.08 -7.37
CA ILE A 124 18.92 -6.13 -8.71
C ILE A 124 17.40 -5.99 -8.60
N ASP A 125 16.77 -6.71 -7.67
CA ASP A 125 15.33 -6.64 -7.48
C ASP A 125 14.87 -5.23 -7.08
N LYS A 126 15.60 -4.56 -6.19
CA LYS A 126 15.29 -3.17 -5.80
C LYS A 126 15.60 -2.16 -6.89
N ALA A 127 16.67 -2.36 -7.67
CA ALA A 127 16.98 -1.52 -8.81
C ALA A 127 15.88 -1.57 -9.88
N ARG A 128 15.35 -2.77 -10.17
CA ARG A 128 14.20 -2.95 -11.08
C ARG A 128 12.92 -2.33 -10.54
N ALA A 129 12.66 -2.47 -9.24
CA ALA A 129 11.53 -1.79 -8.60
C ALA A 129 11.62 -0.27 -8.76
N ASN A 130 12.82 0.30 -8.64
CA ASN A 130 13.07 1.73 -8.76
C ASN A 130 13.00 2.23 -10.22
N SER A 131 13.33 1.40 -11.21
CA SER A 131 13.20 1.77 -12.63
C SER A 131 11.75 1.74 -13.14
N GLY A 132 10.80 1.37 -12.29
CA GLY A 132 9.39 1.23 -12.65
C GLY A 132 9.10 -0.04 -13.44
N GLU A 133 10.05 -0.97 -13.53
CA GLU A 133 9.80 -2.29 -14.09
C GLU A 133 8.89 -3.09 -13.15
N ALA A 134 7.93 -3.80 -13.74
CA ALA A 134 7.04 -4.66 -12.98
C ALA A 134 7.87 -5.79 -12.34
N THR A 135 8.02 -5.73 -11.01
CA THR A 135 8.71 -6.77 -10.23
C THR A 135 7.95 -8.09 -10.21
N ALA A 136 6.63 -8.04 -10.36
CA ALA A 136 5.78 -9.20 -10.55
C ALA A 136 4.56 -8.85 -11.42
N VAL A 137 4.20 -9.74 -12.35
CA VAL A 137 2.93 -9.69 -13.07
C VAL A 137 1.99 -10.70 -12.45
N ILE A 138 0.90 -10.23 -11.84
CA ILE A 138 -0.12 -11.09 -11.23
C ILE A 138 -1.29 -11.22 -12.20
N GLU A 139 -1.48 -12.41 -12.75
CA GLU A 139 -2.63 -12.72 -13.61
C GLU A 139 -3.75 -13.35 -12.76
N HIS A 140 -4.94 -12.73 -12.76
CA HIS A 140 -6.11 -13.27 -12.08
C HIS A 140 -6.92 -14.15 -13.05
N ARG A 141 -6.83 -15.48 -12.89
CA ARG A 141 -7.66 -16.43 -13.65
C ARG A 141 -8.81 -16.96 -12.82
N ILE A 142 -10.03 -16.62 -13.22
CA ILE A 142 -11.24 -17.26 -12.70
C ILE A 142 -11.41 -18.58 -13.44
N VAL A 143 -11.13 -19.69 -12.76
CA VAL A 143 -11.39 -21.02 -13.31
C VAL A 143 -12.77 -21.46 -12.84
N SER A 144 -13.74 -21.48 -13.77
CA SER A 144 -15.05 -22.07 -13.50
C SER A 144 -14.98 -23.57 -13.73
N ILE A 145 -15.03 -24.34 -12.64
CA ILE A 145 -15.07 -25.80 -12.70
C ILE A 145 -16.55 -26.22 -12.77
N ARG A 146 -16.97 -26.81 -13.90
CA ARG A 146 -18.27 -27.50 -14.00
C ARG A 146 -18.10 -28.93 -13.48
N ILE A 147 -18.69 -29.23 -12.34
CA ILE A 147 -18.89 -30.60 -11.88
C ILE A 147 -20.27 -31.03 -12.40
N LEU A 148 -20.29 -32.05 -13.27
CA LEU A 148 -21.52 -32.65 -13.79
C LEU A 148 -21.92 -33.82 -12.87
N ASP A 149 -22.91 -33.61 -12.00
CA ASP A 149 -23.62 -34.70 -11.32
C ASP A 149 -24.93 -35.02 -12.06
N HIS A 150 -25.28 -36.30 -12.10
CA HIS A 150 -26.41 -36.87 -12.84
C HIS A 150 -27.82 -36.43 -12.39
N SER A 151 -27.96 -35.42 -11.53
CA SER A 151 -29.25 -34.94 -11.02
C SER A 151 -29.47 -33.42 -11.08
N GLY A 152 -28.74 -32.70 -11.94
CA GLY A 152 -29.03 -31.29 -12.27
C GLY A 152 -28.03 -30.27 -11.72
N LEU A 153 -27.82 -29.22 -12.51
CA LEU A 153 -26.78 -28.19 -12.37
C LEU A 153 -26.82 -27.44 -11.02
N LYS A 154 -25.72 -27.50 -10.26
CA LYS A 154 -25.41 -26.53 -9.20
C LYS A 154 -24.10 -25.81 -9.52
N TYR A 155 -24.14 -24.49 -9.59
CA TYR A 155 -22.96 -23.65 -9.70
C TYR A 155 -22.34 -23.46 -8.31
N PHE A 156 -21.10 -23.90 -8.13
CA PHE A 156 -20.30 -23.59 -6.95
C PHE A 156 -19.20 -22.60 -7.36
N TYR A 157 -19.27 -21.37 -6.87
CA TYR A 157 -18.15 -20.44 -6.91
C TYR A 157 -17.28 -20.70 -5.68
N ARG A 158 -16.03 -21.12 -5.90
CA ARG A 158 -15.03 -21.24 -4.84
C ARG A 158 -13.79 -20.51 -5.33
N ASP A 159 -13.49 -19.37 -4.72
CA ASP A 159 -12.29 -18.59 -5.04
C ASP A 159 -11.06 -19.42 -4.66
N PHE A 160 -10.22 -19.73 -5.64
CA PHE A 160 -8.99 -20.49 -5.45
C PHE A 160 -7.79 -19.58 -5.76
N TYR A 161 -7.02 -19.24 -4.73
CA TYR A 161 -5.78 -18.48 -4.89
C TYR A 161 -4.67 -19.41 -5.37
N ILE A 162 -4.39 -19.41 -6.67
CA ILE A 162 -3.21 -20.09 -7.23
C ILE A 162 -2.20 -19.02 -7.63
N GLY A 163 -1.29 -18.69 -6.71
CA GLY A 163 -0.11 -17.89 -7.03
C GLY A 163 0.86 -18.72 -7.86
N ARG A 164 0.92 -18.50 -9.17
CA ARG A 164 1.90 -19.13 -10.07
C ARG A 164 3.24 -18.39 -9.96
N ILE A 165 4.10 -18.80 -9.02
CA ILE A 165 5.52 -18.44 -9.02
C ILE A 165 6.22 -19.34 -10.04
N PHE A 166 5.98 -19.17 -11.35
CA PHE A 166 6.71 -19.91 -12.38
C PHE A 166 6.66 -19.15 -13.70
N GLN A 167 7.62 -18.23 -13.90
CA GLN A 167 7.97 -17.85 -15.27
C GLN A 167 9.43 -17.44 -15.52
N ASN A 168 10.27 -17.23 -14.49
CA ASN A 168 11.67 -16.86 -14.72
C ASN A 168 12.71 -17.98 -14.50
N TYR A 169 12.34 -19.16 -13.98
CA TYR A 169 13.29 -20.28 -13.83
C TYR A 169 13.41 -21.18 -15.07
N LEU A 170 12.41 -21.16 -15.97
CA LEU A 170 12.40 -22.03 -17.16
C LEU A 170 13.22 -21.50 -18.33
N GLN A 171 13.55 -20.19 -18.36
CA GLN A 171 14.49 -19.67 -19.37
C GLN A 171 15.97 -19.93 -19.03
N GLY A 172 16.31 -20.15 -17.75
CA GLY A 172 17.66 -20.54 -17.35
C GLY A 172 17.99 -22.01 -17.58
N LEU A 173 17.02 -22.92 -17.42
CA LEU A 173 17.22 -24.35 -17.63
C LEU A 173 17.23 -24.76 -19.12
N ALA A 174 16.59 -23.99 -20.00
CA ALA A 174 16.62 -24.25 -21.44
C ALA A 174 17.98 -23.96 -22.10
N VAL A 175 18.84 -23.16 -21.47
CA VAL A 175 20.20 -22.87 -21.98
C VAL A 175 21.19 -23.96 -21.59
N ILE A 176 20.99 -24.64 -20.46
CA ILE A 176 21.93 -25.67 -19.97
C ILE A 176 21.73 -27.03 -20.66
N SER A 177 20.54 -27.32 -21.19
CA SER A 177 20.29 -28.57 -21.94
C SER A 177 20.73 -28.53 -23.42
N SER A 178 21.11 -27.37 -23.95
CA SER A 178 21.57 -27.20 -25.34
C SER A 178 23.10 -27.27 -25.49
N ALA A 179 23.85 -27.31 -24.38
CA ALA A 179 25.31 -27.35 -24.37
C ALA A 179 25.89 -28.73 -24.03
N ALA A 180 25.08 -29.80 -24.06
CA ALA A 180 25.48 -31.16 -23.70
C ALA A 180 25.08 -32.21 -24.76
N LEU A 181 25.15 -31.84 -26.04
CA LEU A 181 25.11 -32.76 -27.18
C LEU A 181 26.18 -32.38 -28.21
#